data_AF-A0A077X1J2-F1
#
_entry.id   AF-A0A077X1J2-F1
#
_cell.length_a   1.000
_cell.length_b   1.000
_cell.length_c   1.000
_cell.angle_alpha   90.00
_cell.angle_beta   90.00
_cell.angle_gamma   90.00
#
_symmetry.space_group_name_H-M   'P 1'
#
loop_
_entity.id
_entity.type
_entity.pdbx_description
1 polymer ?
#
loop_
_entity_poly.entity_id
_entity_poly.type
_entity_poly.pdbx_seq_one_letter_code
_entity_poly.pdbx_strand_id
1 'polypeptide(L)'
;MLYATPSQPQQQSNHDNPTLQQRLRQRYQCEWADCKKSFVRRSDLARHQRIHTGERPFRCDWPGCNKQFIQRSAKTVHRRTHTGERPHVCELPSCQRSFSDSSSLARHRRIHSGFRPYQCRMCEKSFTRKTTLSRHERYHMEW
;
A
#
# COMPACT_ATOMS: atom_id res chain seq x y z
N MET A 1 5.57 -64.40 -40.12
CA MET A 1 4.48 -63.61 -40.72
C MET A 1 3.45 -63.34 -39.64
N LEU A 2 3.43 -62.12 -39.10
CA LEU A 2 2.39 -61.69 -38.16
C LEU A 2 1.76 -60.45 -38.78
N TYR A 3 0.50 -60.54 -39.18
CA TYR A 3 -0.33 -59.41 -39.59
C TYR A 3 -1.24 -59.06 -38.42
N ALA A 4 -1.19 -57.81 -37.98
CA ALA A 4 -2.24 -57.18 -37.20
C ALA A 4 -2.30 -55.71 -37.63
N THR A 5 -3.45 -55.30 -38.17
CA THR A 5 -3.81 -53.91 -38.49
C THR A 5 -4.86 -53.42 -37.46
N PRO A 6 -5.29 -52.15 -37.46
CA PRO A 6 -4.80 -51.15 -36.53
C PRO A 6 -5.91 -50.58 -35.65
N SER A 7 -5.59 -49.99 -34.50
CA SER A 7 -6.49 -49.08 -33.78
C SER A 7 -5.69 -48.16 -32.88
N GLN A 8 -5.43 -46.93 -33.35
CA GLN A 8 -5.06 -45.81 -32.48
C GLN A 8 -6.33 -45.10 -32.03
N PRO A 9 -6.46 -44.75 -30.75
CA PRO A 9 -7.27 -43.62 -30.34
C PRO A 9 -6.39 -42.49 -29.78
N GLN A 10 -6.40 -41.40 -30.53
CA GLN A 10 -6.52 -40.01 -30.09
C GLN A 10 -5.66 -39.52 -28.90
N GLN A 11 -4.62 -38.76 -29.25
CA GLN A 11 -4.14 -37.65 -28.42
C GLN A 11 -5.28 -36.66 -28.19
N GLN A 12 -5.59 -36.36 -26.95
CA GLN A 12 -6.13 -35.06 -26.57
C GLN A 12 -5.63 -34.67 -25.19
N SER A 13 -4.76 -33.66 -25.22
CA SER A 13 -4.39 -32.79 -24.12
C SER A 13 -5.63 -32.28 -23.38
N ASN A 14 -5.65 -32.42 -22.06
CA ASN A 14 -6.35 -31.51 -21.15
C ASN A 14 -5.73 -31.65 -19.75
N HIS A 15 -4.53 -31.09 -19.58
CA HIS A 15 -4.17 -30.57 -18.28
C HIS A 15 -4.70 -29.14 -18.24
N ASP A 16 -5.92 -29.01 -17.74
CA ASP A 16 -6.55 -27.72 -17.48
C ASP A 16 -5.62 -26.89 -16.60
N ASN A 17 -4.95 -25.92 -17.23
CA ASN A 17 -4.23 -24.87 -16.55
C ASN A 17 -5.29 -23.91 -15.98
N PRO A 18 -5.52 -23.89 -14.66
CA PRO A 18 -6.63 -23.13 -14.12
C PRO A 18 -6.41 -21.64 -14.39
N THR A 19 -7.39 -21.05 -15.07
CA THR A 19 -7.38 -19.68 -15.55
C THR A 19 -7.07 -18.68 -14.44
N LEU A 20 -6.48 -17.53 -14.80
CA LEU A 20 -6.18 -16.40 -13.90
C LEU A 20 -7.37 -15.95 -13.03
N GLN A 21 -8.60 -16.28 -13.44
CA GLN A 21 -9.85 -16.00 -12.71
C GLN A 21 -10.07 -16.90 -11.49
N GLN A 22 -9.47 -18.09 -11.43
CA GLN A 22 -9.67 -19.06 -10.36
C GLN A 22 -8.85 -18.73 -9.09
N ARG A 23 -7.89 -17.80 -9.17
CA ARG A 23 -7.11 -17.28 -8.02
C ARG A 23 -7.84 -16.19 -7.21
N LEU A 24 -9.11 -15.92 -7.49
CA LEU A 24 -9.86 -14.82 -6.87
C LEU A 24 -10.65 -15.18 -5.59
N ARG A 25 -10.52 -16.38 -5.01
CA ARG A 25 -11.51 -16.82 -3.99
C ARG A 25 -11.06 -17.08 -2.56
N GLN A 26 -9.82 -16.76 -2.18
CA GLN A 26 -9.49 -16.74 -0.75
C GLN A 26 -8.57 -15.57 -0.40
N ARG A 27 -9.16 -14.56 0.25
CA ARG A 27 -8.41 -13.49 0.90
C ARG A 27 -7.96 -13.97 2.27
N TYR A 28 -6.72 -13.65 2.63
CA TYR A 28 -6.17 -13.91 3.94
C TYR A 28 -6.69 -12.86 4.92
N GLN A 29 -7.53 -13.25 5.87
CA GLN A 29 -8.14 -12.35 6.83
C GLN A 29 -7.24 -12.18 8.05
N CYS A 30 -7.24 -11.00 8.66
CA CYS A 30 -6.65 -10.81 9.98
C CYS A 30 -7.59 -11.37 11.04
N GLU A 31 -7.07 -12.17 11.96
CA GLU A 31 -7.86 -12.84 13.01
C GLU A 31 -7.90 -12.05 14.32
N TRP A 32 -7.35 -10.83 14.35
CA TRP A 32 -7.41 -9.97 15.53
C TRP A 32 -8.84 -9.43 15.74
N ALA A 33 -9.33 -9.46 16.97
CA ALA A 33 -10.75 -9.25 17.32
C ALA A 33 -11.40 -8.00 16.69
N ASP A 34 -10.67 -6.91 16.51
CA ASP A 34 -11.19 -5.65 15.92
C ASP A 34 -10.60 -5.32 14.54
N CYS A 35 -9.89 -6.26 13.91
CA CYS A 35 -9.22 -6.01 12.63
C CYS A 35 -9.94 -6.66 11.45
N LYS A 36 -10.73 -5.86 10.73
CA LYS A 36 -11.47 -6.31 9.53
C LYS A 36 -10.64 -6.32 8.24
N LYS A 37 -9.30 -6.34 8.33
CA LYS A 37 -8.43 -6.26 7.14
C LYS A 37 -8.22 -7.63 6.51
N SER A 38 -8.22 -7.68 5.18
CA SER A 38 -7.94 -8.89 4.42
C SER A 38 -7.06 -8.63 3.21
N PHE A 39 -6.19 -9.59 2.90
CA PHE A 39 -5.07 -9.44 1.99
C PHE A 39 -5.12 -10.49 0.88
N VAL A 40 -4.65 -10.14 -0.31
CA VAL A 40 -4.57 -11.07 -1.44
C VAL A 40 -3.43 -12.08 -1.22
N ARG A 41 -2.33 -11.64 -0.58
CA ARG A 41 -1.16 -12.49 -0.32
C ARG A 41 -0.98 -12.74 1.17
N ARG A 42 -0.56 -13.96 1.50
CA ARG A 42 -0.20 -14.35 2.88
C ARG A 42 0.94 -13.50 3.45
N SER A 43 1.93 -13.13 2.63
CA SER A 43 3.04 -12.25 3.04
C SER A 43 2.57 -10.84 3.43
N ASP A 44 1.53 -10.33 2.76
CA ASP A 44 0.93 -9.04 3.09
C ASP A 44 0.18 -9.12 4.44
N LEU A 45 -0.53 -10.23 4.72
CA LEU A 45 -1.15 -10.50 6.03
C LEU A 45 -0.08 -10.61 7.14
N ALA A 46 0.96 -11.42 6.94
CA ALA A 46 2.02 -11.60 7.93
C ALA A 46 2.70 -10.28 8.28
N ARG A 47 2.98 -9.44 7.28
CA ARG A 47 3.49 -8.08 7.50
C ARG A 47 2.49 -7.19 8.24
N HIS A 48 1.19 -7.33 7.96
CA HIS A 48 0.15 -6.57 8.65
C HIS A 48 0.03 -6.95 10.13
N GLN A 49 0.14 -8.24 10.46
CA GLN A 49 0.05 -8.73 11.84
C GLN A 49 1.07 -8.08 12.77
N ARG A 50 2.22 -7.64 12.25
CA ARG A 50 3.21 -6.84 13.00
C ARG A 50 2.68 -5.54 13.60
N ILE A 51 1.58 -5.00 13.06
CA ILE A 51 0.91 -3.83 13.64
C ILE A 51 0.29 -4.18 14.98
N HIS A 52 -0.23 -5.41 15.13
CA HIS A 52 -0.86 -5.88 16.35
C HIS A 52 0.17 -6.37 17.37
N THR A 53 1.21 -7.09 16.92
CA THR A 53 2.27 -7.57 17.82
C THR A 53 3.27 -6.48 18.22
N GLY A 54 3.31 -5.37 17.49
CA GLY A 54 4.30 -4.31 17.69
C GLY A 54 5.69 -4.63 17.15
N GLU A 55 5.88 -5.80 16.49
CA GLU A 55 7.16 -6.22 15.92
C GLU A 55 7.66 -5.21 14.87
N ARG A 56 8.87 -4.67 15.07
CA ARG A 56 9.48 -3.67 14.17
C ARG A 56 10.90 -4.08 13.80
N PRO A 57 11.08 -5.05 12.89
CA PRO A 57 12.39 -5.68 12.63
C PRO A 57 13.44 -4.72 12.06
N PHE A 58 13.01 -3.59 11.50
CA PHE A 58 13.90 -2.69 10.77
C PHE A 58 14.25 -1.50 11.66
N ARG A 59 15.34 -1.62 12.44
CA ARG A 59 15.92 -0.52 13.24
C ARG A 59 16.69 0.47 12.35
N CYS A 60 16.63 1.76 12.66
CA CYS A 60 17.47 2.78 12.03
C CYS A 60 18.92 2.62 12.47
N ASP A 61 19.86 2.69 11.54
CA ASP A 61 21.29 2.48 11.83
C ASP A 61 22.02 3.80 12.13
N TRP A 62 21.29 4.92 12.19
CA TRP A 62 21.88 6.22 12.46
C TRP A 62 22.27 6.36 13.94
N PRO A 63 23.50 6.80 14.26
CA PRO A 63 23.94 6.97 15.65
C PRO A 63 22.99 7.86 16.47
N GLY A 64 22.57 7.38 17.64
CA GLY A 64 21.61 8.09 18.50
C GLY A 64 20.15 8.02 18.06
N CYS A 65 19.82 7.32 16.95
CA CYS A 65 18.43 7.13 16.52
C CYS A 65 17.89 5.75 16.93
N ASN A 66 16.88 5.74 17.81
CA ASN A 66 16.24 4.51 18.29
C ASN A 66 14.96 4.12 17.52
N LYS A 67 14.71 4.73 16.34
CA LYS A 67 13.46 4.48 15.59
C LYS A 67 13.48 3.12 14.88
N GLN A 68 12.35 2.42 14.93
CA GLN A 68 12.16 1.08 14.37
C GLN A 68 10.89 0.99 13.51
N PHE A 69 10.94 0.21 12.45
CA PHE A 69 9.92 0.14 11.41
C PHE A 69 9.46 -1.30 11.13
N ILE A 70 8.19 -1.44 10.75
CA ILE A 70 7.59 -2.70 10.29
C ILE A 70 8.11 -3.11 8.91
N GLN A 71 8.51 -2.12 8.09
CA GLN A 71 8.94 -2.31 6.70
C GLN A 71 10.31 -1.69 6.43
N ARG A 72 11.13 -2.37 5.63
CA ARG A 72 12.44 -1.86 5.19
C ARG A 72 12.33 -0.55 4.43
N SER A 73 11.35 -0.41 3.53
CA SER A 73 11.12 0.83 2.77
C SER A 73 10.85 2.04 3.67
N ALA A 74 10.11 1.85 4.76
CA ALA A 74 9.85 2.90 5.74
C ALA A 74 11.13 3.30 6.50
N LYS A 75 12.00 2.34 6.87
CA LYS A 75 13.33 2.63 7.40
C LYS A 75 14.18 3.43 6.40
N THR A 76 14.20 3.03 5.13
CA THR A 76 14.97 3.72 4.08
C THR A 76 14.52 5.17 3.90
N VAL A 77 13.21 5.40 3.80
CA VAL A 77 12.64 6.76 3.70
C VAL A 77 12.94 7.56 4.97
N HIS A 78 12.84 6.95 6.15
CA HIS A 78 13.19 7.62 7.40
C HIS A 78 14.67 8.01 7.44
N ARG A 79 15.60 7.16 6.95
CA ARG A 79 17.03 7.49 6.94
C ARG A 79 17.32 8.83 6.23
N ARG A 80 16.51 9.19 5.23
CA ARG A 80 16.60 10.47 4.54
C ARG A 80 16.34 11.69 5.43
N THR A 81 15.68 11.52 6.59
CA THR A 81 15.53 12.61 7.57
C THR A 81 16.83 12.93 8.28
N HIS A 82 17.79 12.01 8.30
CA HIS A 82 19.12 12.27 8.86
C HIS A 82 20.08 12.86 7.83
N THR A 83 19.99 12.40 6.58
CA THR A 83 20.88 12.88 5.50
C THR A 83 20.38 14.15 4.81
N GLY A 84 19.10 14.48 4.95
CA GLY A 84 18.47 15.58 4.22
C GLY A 84 18.14 15.26 2.76
N GLU A 85 18.34 14.02 2.30
CA GLU A 85 18.10 13.61 0.92
C GLU A 85 16.61 13.73 0.55
N ARG A 86 16.31 14.45 -0.54
CA ARG A 86 14.94 14.68 -1.02
C ARG A 86 14.87 14.42 -2.53
N PRO A 87 14.90 13.15 -2.96
CA PRO A 87 15.06 12.80 -4.37
C PRO A 87 13.79 13.04 -5.20
N HIS A 88 12.64 13.28 -4.57
CA HIS A 88 11.37 13.48 -5.28
C HIS A 88 11.08 14.98 -5.42
N VAL A 89 11.47 15.55 -6.56
CA VAL A 89 11.35 16.99 -6.84
C VAL A 89 10.00 17.30 -7.49
N CYS A 90 9.41 18.45 -7.15
CA CYS A 90 8.27 18.98 -7.88
C CYS A 90 8.74 19.57 -9.20
N GLU A 91 8.16 19.10 -10.31
CA GLU A 91 8.55 19.51 -11.66
C GLU A 91 7.93 20.84 -12.10
N LEU A 92 7.06 21.44 -11.28
CA LEU A 92 6.45 22.73 -11.61
C LEU A 92 7.51 23.83 -11.50
N PRO A 93 7.79 24.64 -12.55
CA PRO A 93 8.90 25.60 -12.55
C PRO A 93 8.86 26.65 -11.44
N SER A 94 7.66 27.07 -11.05
CA SER A 94 7.43 28.01 -9.94
C SER A 94 7.52 27.36 -8.55
N CYS A 95 7.77 26.06 -8.46
CA CYS A 95 7.81 25.29 -7.22
C CYS A 95 9.15 24.55 -7.07
N GLN A 96 9.99 25.02 -6.15
CA GLN A 96 11.30 24.41 -5.88
C GLN A 96 11.24 23.35 -4.76
N ARG A 97 10.07 22.79 -4.47
CA ARG A 97 9.90 21.84 -3.35
C ARG A 97 10.32 20.43 -3.74
N SER A 98 11.10 19.80 -2.87
CA SER A 98 11.48 18.39 -2.95
C SER A 98 11.01 17.59 -1.74
N PHE A 99 10.91 16.27 -1.86
CA PHE A 99 10.36 15.38 -0.84
C PHE A 99 11.22 14.12 -0.67
N SER A 100 11.22 13.59 0.55
CA SER A 100 11.95 12.36 0.90
C SER A 100 11.27 11.09 0.37
N ASP A 101 10.01 11.16 -0.07
CA ASP A 101 9.28 10.04 -0.64
C ASP A 101 8.28 10.50 -1.73
N SER A 102 7.95 9.58 -2.64
CA SER A 102 7.07 9.84 -3.78
C SER A 102 5.61 10.11 -3.39
N SER A 103 5.13 9.50 -2.31
CA SER A 103 3.74 9.70 -1.85
C SER A 103 3.54 11.11 -1.30
N SER A 104 4.55 11.65 -0.63
CA SER A 104 4.59 13.04 -0.18
C SER A 104 4.58 14.02 -1.35
N LEU A 105 5.36 13.77 -2.41
CA LEU A 105 5.31 14.56 -3.65
C LEU A 105 3.94 14.48 -4.33
N ALA A 106 3.38 13.28 -4.50
CA ALA A 106 2.06 13.08 -5.11
C ALA A 106 0.96 13.83 -4.35
N ARG A 107 1.01 13.82 -3.02
CA ARG A 107 0.11 14.61 -2.18
C ARG A 107 0.34 16.11 -2.35
N HIS A 108 1.59 16.55 -2.41
CA HIS A 108 1.92 17.96 -2.61
C HIS A 108 1.38 18.51 -3.94
N ARG A 109 1.47 17.72 -5.02
CA ARG A 109 0.94 18.11 -6.35
C ARG A 109 -0.53 18.50 -6.35
N ARG A 110 -1.33 18.00 -5.40
CA ARG A 110 -2.75 18.39 -5.22
C ARG A 110 -2.93 19.87 -4.89
N ILE A 111 -1.90 20.53 -4.35
CA ILE A 111 -1.94 21.97 -4.08
C ILE A 111 -1.95 22.74 -5.39
N HIS A 112 -1.15 22.32 -6.37
CA HIS A 112 -1.07 22.97 -7.67
C HIS A 112 -2.34 22.77 -8.50
N SER A 113 -2.94 21.57 -8.46
CA SER A 113 -4.18 21.30 -9.18
C SER A 113 -5.44 21.77 -8.46
N GLY A 114 -5.33 22.25 -7.21
CA GLY A 114 -6.49 22.53 -6.36
C GLY A 114 -7.31 21.29 -5.98
N PHE A 115 -6.86 20.07 -6.31
CA PHE A 115 -7.62 18.84 -6.12
C PHE A 115 -7.83 18.50 -4.63
N ARG A 116 -9.10 18.46 -4.20
CA ARG A 116 -9.52 18.26 -2.81
C ARG A 116 -10.48 17.06 -2.72
N PRO A 117 -9.96 15.81 -2.72
CA PRO A 117 -10.81 14.62 -2.81
C PRO A 117 -11.60 14.29 -1.53
N TYR A 118 -11.40 15.04 -0.44
CA TYR A 118 -12.01 14.76 0.86
C TYR A 118 -13.01 15.86 1.20
N GLN A 119 -14.28 15.63 0.89
CA GLN A 119 -15.38 16.54 1.18
C GLN A 119 -15.96 16.26 2.57
N CYS A 120 -16.30 17.32 3.31
CA CYS A 120 -17.05 17.22 4.55
C CYS A 120 -18.51 16.85 4.25
N ARG A 121 -19.10 15.98 5.09
CA ARG A 121 -20.51 15.60 4.93
C ARG A 121 -21.47 16.59 5.57
N MET A 122 -20.98 17.40 6.51
CA MET A 122 -21.79 18.37 7.26
C MET A 122 -21.74 19.78 6.67
N CYS A 123 -20.81 20.05 5.73
CA CYS A 123 -20.71 21.33 5.04
C CYS A 123 -19.99 21.19 3.70
N GLU A 124 -19.96 22.26 2.90
CA GLU A 124 -19.38 22.25 1.54
C GLU A 124 -17.85 22.25 1.49
N LYS A 125 -17.18 22.30 2.66
CA LYS A 125 -15.71 22.38 2.70
C LYS A 125 -15.06 21.08 2.24
N SER A 126 -14.05 21.21 1.39
CA SER A 126 -13.26 20.10 0.85
C SER A 126 -11.77 20.27 1.15
N PHE A 127 -11.07 19.16 1.33
CA PHE A 127 -9.69 19.12 1.82
C PHE A 127 -8.79 18.25 0.93
N THR A 128 -7.49 18.58 0.91
CA THR A 128 -6.47 17.80 0.17
C THR A 128 -6.05 16.51 0.89
N ARG A 129 -6.39 16.39 2.19
CA ARG A 129 -5.99 15.30 3.09
C ARG A 129 -7.15 14.85 3.98
N LYS A 130 -7.34 13.54 4.10
CA LYS A 130 -8.29 12.93 5.05
C LYS A 130 -8.07 13.38 6.49
N THR A 131 -6.81 13.44 6.95
CA THR A 131 -6.50 13.85 8.33
C THR A 131 -6.98 15.28 8.63
N THR A 132 -6.92 16.17 7.64
CA THR A 132 -7.40 17.55 7.78
C THR A 132 -8.93 17.58 7.83
N LEU A 133 -9.59 16.78 6.98
CA LEU A 133 -11.04 16.58 7.05
C LEU A 133 -11.46 16.02 8.41
N SER A 134 -10.86 14.93 8.89
CA SER A 134 -11.25 14.33 10.19
C SER A 134 -11.04 15.29 11.36
N ARG A 135 -10.01 16.14 11.32
CA ARG A 135 -9.85 17.21 12.31
C ARG A 135 -10.96 18.25 12.21
N HIS A 136 -11.33 18.63 10.99
CA HIS A 136 -12.42 19.58 10.74
C HIS A 136 -13.77 19.03 11.20
N GLU A 137 -14.05 17.74 10.96
CA GLU A 137 -15.29 17.07 11.34
C GLU A 137 -15.53 17.09 12.85
N ARG A 138 -14.47 17.19 13.68
CA ARG A 138 -14.62 17.34 15.14
C ARG A 138 -15.39 18.58 15.57
N TYR A 139 -15.29 19.68 14.83
CA TYR A 139 -16.05 20.90 15.13
C TYR A 139 -17.55 20.75 14.88
N HIS A 140 -17.97 19.76 14.08
CA HIS A 140 -19.39 19.44 13.84
C HIS A 140 -19.94 18.40 14.82
N MET A 141 -19.11 17.89 15.74
CA MET A 141 -19.55 16.98 16.81
C MET A 141 -19.71 17.70 18.15
N GLU A 142 -19.24 18.96 18.24
CA GLU A 142 -19.27 19.80 19.44
C GLU A 142 -20.38 20.86 19.39
N TRP A 143 -21.23 20.83 18.36
CA TRP A 143 -22.42 21.68 18.17
C TRP A 143 -23.57 20.84 17.61
#